data_AF-A0A947EX22-F1
#
_entry.id   AF-A0A947EX22-F1
#
_cell.length_a   1.000
_cell.length_b   1.000
_cell.length_c   1.000
_cell.angle_alpha   90.00
_cell.angle_beta   90.00
_cell.angle_gamma   90.00
#
_symmetry.space_group_name_H-M   'P 1'
#
loop_
_entity.id
_entity.type
_entity.pdbx_description
1 polymer ?
#
loop_
_entity_poly.entity_id
_entity_poly.type
_entity_poly.pdbx_seq_one_letter_code
_entity_poly.pdbx_strand_id
1 'polypeptide(L)' 'YTDNPHIDGFITSRNLEKFLKPAASLIVSPLGSGRVVLFADNPNFRGSWYGTNRLFLNALFLGQKITVPKRN' A
#
# COMPACT_ATOMS: atom_id res chain seq x y z
N TYR A 1 -1.08 -2.37 -6.95
CA TYR A 1 -1.25 -1.26 -7.90
C TYR A 1 -2.41 -1.62 -8.81
N THR A 2 -2.93 -0.66 -9.59
CA THR A 2 -4.00 -0.92 -10.56
C THR A 2 -3.41 -1.59 -11.82
N ASP A 3 -4.28 -2.21 -12.64
CA ASP A 3 -3.86 -2.84 -13.91
C ASP A 3 -3.28 -1.83 -14.91
N ASN A 4 -3.75 -0.58 -14.85
CA ASN A 4 -3.20 0.56 -15.58
C ASN A 4 -2.70 1.62 -14.57
N PRO A 5 -1.49 1.45 -14.00
CA PRO A 5 -0.97 2.37 -13.00
C PRO A 5 -0.51 3.67 -13.66
N HIS A 6 -0.75 4.80 -13.00
CA HIS A 6 -0.18 6.08 -13.41
C HIS A 6 1.32 6.08 -13.09
N ILE A 7 2.15 6.32 -14.10
CA ILE A 7 3.61 6.36 -13.97
C ILE A 7 4.06 7.81 -14.09
N ASP A 8 4.71 8.31 -13.04
CA ASP A 8 5.46 9.56 -13.07
C ASP A 8 6.96 9.21 -13.11
N GLY A 9 7.62 9.51 -14.23
CA GLY A 9 9.01 9.13 -14.49
C GLY A 9 9.18 7.96 -15.47
N PHE A 10 10.31 7.23 -15.35
CA PHE A 10 10.69 6.16 -16.29
C PHE A 10 10.55 4.77 -15.68
N ILE A 11 9.90 3.87 -16.42
CA ILE A 11 9.87 2.44 -16.13
C ILE A 11 9.96 1.66 -17.46
N THR A 12 10.67 0.54 -17.46
CA THR A 12 10.70 -0.34 -18.63
C THR A 12 9.42 -1.17 -18.71
N SER A 13 8.99 -1.55 -19.92
CA SER A 13 7.82 -2.41 -20.11
C SER A 13 7.95 -3.73 -19.34
N ARG A 14 9.17 -4.31 -19.29
CA ARG A 14 9.44 -5.51 -18.50
C ARG A 14 9.12 -5.31 -17.02
N ASN A 15 9.56 -4.20 -16.43
CA ASN A 15 9.36 -3.97 -15.01
C ASN A 15 7.92 -3.61 -14.67
N LEU A 16 7.26 -2.85 -15.55
CA LEU A 16 5.84 -2.54 -15.44
C LEU A 16 5.00 -3.82 -15.41
N GLU A 17 5.16 -4.69 -16.41
CA GLU A 17 4.35 -5.90 -16.53
C GLU A 17 4.70 -6.97 -15.49
N LYS A 18 5.98 -7.22 -15.24
CA LYS A 18 6.39 -8.33 -14.36
C LYS A 18 6.38 -8.01 -12.87
N PHE A 19 6.58 -6.75 -12.50
CA PHE A 19 6.78 -6.39 -11.09
C PHE A 19 5.75 -5.38 -10.60
N LEU A 20 5.48 -4.29 -11.33
CA LEU A 20 4.64 -3.22 -10.79
C LEU A 20 3.15 -3.57 -10.78
N LYS A 21 2.61 -4.04 -11.92
CA LYS A 21 1.19 -4.42 -12.02
C LYS A 21 0.75 -5.46 -10.98
N PRO A 22 1.47 -6.59 -10.76
CA PRO A 22 1.07 -7.58 -9.77
C PRO A 22 1.40 -7.17 -8.32
N ALA A 23 2.22 -6.13 -8.10
CA ALA A 23 2.61 -5.73 -6.75
C ALA A 23 1.46 -5.02 -6.02
N ALA A 24 1.38 -5.23 -4.70
CA ALA A 24 0.51 -4.44 -3.83
C ALA A 24 1.27 -3.24 -3.26
N SER A 25 0.64 -2.07 -3.22
CA SER A 25 1.19 -0.88 -2.57
C SER A 25 0.93 -0.86 -1.06
N LEU A 26 -0.15 -1.53 -0.64
CA LEU A 26 -0.58 -1.66 0.75
C LEU A 26 -1.23 -3.03 0.96
N ILE A 27 -0.85 -3.72 2.04
CA ILE A 27 -1.42 -5.00 2.45
C ILE A 27 -1.85 -4.89 3.91
N VAL A 28 -3.00 -5.47 4.25
CA VAL A 28 -3.42 -5.63 5.65
C VAL A 28 -3.61 -7.11 5.93
N SER A 29 -2.93 -7.60 6.97
CA SER A 29 -2.99 -9.00 7.40
C SER A 29 -3.42 -9.10 8.86
N PRO A 30 -4.23 -10.10 9.25
CA PRO A 30 -4.59 -10.30 10.65
C PRO A 30 -3.39 -10.90 11.40
N LEU A 31 -3.18 -10.50 12.66
CA LEU A 31 -2.18 -11.10 13.53
C LEU A 31 -2.71 -11.14 14.97
N GLY A 32 -3.00 -12.34 15.47
CA GLY A 32 -3.66 -12.53 16.75
C GLY A 32 -5.02 -11.80 16.81
N SER A 33 -5.21 -10.98 17.84
CA SER A 33 -6.38 -10.08 17.96
C SER A 33 -6.23 -8.76 17.19
N GLY A 34 -5.06 -8.51 16.61
CA GLY A 34 -4.72 -7.29 15.90
C GLY A 34 -4.60 -7.45 14.39
N ARG A 35 -3.90 -6.49 13.76
CA ARG A 35 -3.60 -6.49 12.33
C ARG A 35 -2.26 -5.82 12.07
N VAL A 36 -1.63 -6.21 10.97
CA VAL A 36 -0.42 -5.61 10.44
C VAL A 36 -0.81 -4.85 9.18
N VAL A 37 -0.46 -3.57 9.10
CA VAL A 37 -0.62 -2.74 7.90
C VAL A 37 0.76 -2.52 7.31
N LEU A 38 1.01 -3.08 6.13
CA LEU A 38 2.29 -2.99 5.43
C LEU A 38 2.16 -2.01 4.26
N PHE A 39 3.11 -1.08 4.17
CA PHE A 39 3.27 -0.14 3.06
C PHE A 39 4.49 -0.55 2.23
N ALA A 40 4.37 -0.53 0.90
CA ALA A 40 5.49 -0.82 0.01
C ALA A 40 6.58 0.27 0.04
N ASP A 41 6.18 1.51 0.29
CA ASP A 41 7.05 2.69 0.35
C ASP A 41 6.92 3.40 1.71
N ASN A 42 7.78 4.38 1.98
CA ASN A 42 7.68 5.21 3.17
C ASN A 42 6.54 6.24 3.03
N PRO A 43 5.42 6.10 3.77
CA PRO A 43 4.27 6.98 3.60
C PRO A 43 4.52 8.41 4.09
N ASN A 44 5.61 8.66 4.84
CA ASN A 44 5.99 9.97 5.41
C ASN A 44 7.23 10.59 4.75
N PHE A 45 7.65 10.10 3.58
CA PHE A 45 8.82 10.63 2.88
C PHE A 45 8.55 12.03 2.32
N ARG A 46 9.40 13.01 2.68
CA ARG A 46 9.27 14.43 2.32
C ARG A 46 9.83 14.76 0.92
N GLY A 47 9.74 13.82 -0.02
CA GLY A 47 10.15 13.97 -1.41
C GLY A 47 9.21 13.27 -2.41
N SER A 48 8.04 12.83 -1.93
CA SER A 48 6.98 12.23 -2.73
C SER A 48 5.69 13.06 -2.64
N TRP A 49 4.68 12.70 -3.44
CA TRP A 49 3.32 13.25 -3.44
C TRP A 49 2.71 13.47 -2.04
N TYR A 50 2.12 14.66 -1.85
CA TYR A 50 1.40 15.05 -0.64
C TYR A 50 0.10 14.23 -0.52
N GLY A 51 0.07 13.24 0.39
CA GLY A 51 -1.16 12.51 0.67
C GLY A 51 -0.97 11.17 1.39
N THR A 52 0.17 10.51 1.22
CA THR A 52 0.42 9.19 1.83
C THR A 52 0.51 9.23 3.35
N ASN A 53 0.88 10.37 3.96
CA ASN A 53 0.85 10.58 5.41
C ASN A 53 -0.54 10.29 5.99
N ARG A 54 -1.61 10.62 5.26
CA ARG A 54 -2.99 10.36 5.72
C ARG A 54 -3.27 8.86 5.84
N LEU A 55 -2.74 8.04 4.94
CA LEU A 55 -2.88 6.59 5.02
C LEU A 55 -2.16 6.03 6.25
N PHE A 56 -0.98 6.55 6.56
CA PHE A 56 -0.25 6.20 7.79
C PHE A 56 -1.03 6.58 9.05
N LEU A 57 -1.56 7.80 9.12
CA LEU A 57 -2.36 8.25 10.27
C LEU A 57 -3.66 7.45 10.40
N ASN A 58 -4.31 7.09 9.28
CA ASN A 58 -5.47 6.20 9.30
C ASN A 58 -5.12 4.82 9.87
N ALA A 59 -3.95 4.26 9.51
CA ALA A 59 -3.51 2.98 10.06
C ALA A 59 -3.31 3.04 11.59
N LEU A 60 -2.83 4.16 12.12
CA LEU A 60 -2.65 4.37 13.56
C LEU A 60 -3.97 4.61 14.30
N PHE A 61 -4.75 5.61 13.87
CA PHE A 61 -5.93 6.08 14.63
C PHE A 61 -7.22 5.37 14.28
N LEU A 62 -7.37 5.00 13.00
CA LEU A 62 -8.55 4.29 12.49
C LEU A 62 -8.25 2.81 12.27
N GLY A 63 -7.06 2.36 12.68
CA GLY A 63 -6.60 0.98 12.56
C GLY A 63 -7.67 0.00 12.95
N GLN A 64 -8.28 0.17 14.13
CA GLN A 64 -9.35 -0.67 14.70
C GLN A 64 -10.62 -0.81 13.83
N LYS A 65 -10.89 0.13 12.92
CA LYS A 65 -12.04 0.10 12.00
C LYS A 65 -11.77 -0.72 10.72
N ILE A 66 -10.53 -1.16 10.51
CA ILE A 66 -10.13 -1.96 9.34
C ILE A 66 -10.49 -3.45 9.54
N THR A 67 -11.53 -3.94 8.89
CA THR A 67 -11.84 -5.38 8.90
C THR A 67 -10.96 -6.13 7.90
N VAL A 68 -10.20 -7.12 8.37
CA VAL A 68 -9.41 -7.98 7.49
C VAL A 68 -10.21 -9.24 7.16
N PRO A 69 -10.48 -9.54 5.87
CA PRO A 69 -11.18 -10.76 5.49
C PRO A 69 -10.43 -11.99 5.98
N LYS A 70 -11.15 -12.91 6.65
CA LYS A 70 -10.62 -14.23 6.97
C LYS A 70 -10.96 -15.16 5.81
N ARG A 71 -9.97 -15.91 5.33
CA ARG A 71 -10.20 -16.98 4.36
C ARG A 71 -10.76 -18.17 5.15
N ASN A 72 -12.05 -18.45 4.96
CA ASN A 72 -12.68 -19.68 5.43
C ASN A 72 -12.19 -20.88 4.62
#